data_AF-A0A6B3NZ33-F1
#
_entry.id   AF-A0A6B3NZ33-F1
#
_cell.length_a   1.000
_cell.length_b   1.000
_cell.length_c   1.000
_cell.angle_alpha   90.00
_cell.angle_beta   90.00
_cell.angle_gamma   90.00
#
_symmetry.space_group_name_H-M   'P 1'
#
loop_
_entity.id
_entity.type
_entity.pdbx_description
1 polymer ?
#
loop_
_entity_poly.entity_id
_entity_poly.type
_entity_poly.pdbx_seq_one_letter_code
_entity_poly.pdbx_strand_id
1 'polypeptide(L)'
;MQINQLKFCTLSTLLLSVTFAQKSHAATMMPPILFQVEQVSQWFTGLFDNTKQVADNPMIPQITMSNCPVKLIGSDLMENTETVYLEQTTGGFPFRVRLYSFF
;
A
#
# COMPACT_ATOMS: atom_id res chain seq x y z
N MET A 1 18.68 48.03 58.31
CA MET A 1 17.68 47.50 59.26
C MET A 1 17.22 46.15 58.73
N GLN A 2 17.67 45.07 59.39
CA GLN A 2 17.25 43.69 59.13
C GLN A 2 15.83 43.44 59.66
N ILE A 3 15.07 42.57 58.98
CA ILE A 3 14.07 41.59 59.46
C ILE A 3 13.56 40.93 58.15
N ASN A 4 14.04 39.74 57.77
CA ASN A 4 13.66 38.41 58.24
C ASN A 4 12.18 38.09 57.98
N GLN A 5 11.88 37.19 57.04
CA GLN A 5 10.90 36.12 57.23
C GLN A 5 11.18 34.97 56.26
N LEU A 6 11.78 33.93 56.82
CA LEU A 6 11.72 32.56 56.36
C LEU A 6 10.26 32.15 56.12
N LYS A 7 10.01 31.33 55.07
CA LYS A 7 9.23 30.08 55.09
C LYS A 7 8.47 29.84 53.77
N PHE A 8 8.77 28.74 53.08
CA PHE A 8 7.98 27.49 53.11
C PHE A 8 8.30 26.63 51.87
N CYS A 9 8.46 25.35 52.17
CA CYS A 9 8.83 24.24 51.32
C CYS A 9 7.92 24.08 50.09
N THR A 10 8.50 23.79 48.93
CA THR A 10 7.83 23.00 47.91
C THR A 10 8.67 21.76 47.63
N LEU A 11 8.19 20.65 48.16
CA LEU A 11 8.71 19.29 47.99
C LEU A 11 8.49 18.90 46.53
N SER A 12 9.54 18.89 45.71
CA SER A 12 9.46 18.41 44.33
C SER A 12 9.17 16.92 44.34
N THR A 13 7.96 16.54 43.95
CA THR A 13 7.55 15.14 43.81
C THR A 13 8.29 14.49 42.64
N LEU A 14 8.94 13.35 42.91
CA LEU A 14 9.54 12.48 41.90
C LEU A 14 8.46 12.03 40.91
N LEU A 15 8.61 12.36 39.62
CA LEU A 15 7.90 11.67 38.55
C LEU A 15 8.49 10.25 38.43
N LEU A 16 7.83 9.26 39.01
CA LEU A 16 8.03 7.87 38.61
C LEU A 16 7.47 7.70 37.18
N SER A 17 8.36 7.63 36.19
CA SER A 17 8.01 7.16 34.85
C SER A 17 7.79 5.65 34.92
N VAL A 18 6.53 5.23 34.97
CA VAL A 18 6.16 3.84 34.70
C VAL A 18 6.34 3.63 33.21
N THR A 19 7.47 3.03 32.82
CA THR A 19 7.65 2.57 31.45
C THR A 19 6.74 1.38 31.23
N PHE A 20 5.63 1.62 30.53
CA PHE A 20 4.82 0.54 29.98
C PHE A 20 5.67 -0.15 28.92
N ALA A 21 6.30 -1.27 29.27
CA ALA A 21 6.95 -2.13 28.29
C ALA A 21 5.85 -2.72 27.40
N GLN A 22 5.45 -1.98 26.35
CA GLN A 22 4.68 -2.54 25.25
C GLN A 22 5.53 -3.68 24.68
N LYS A 23 5.13 -4.92 24.97
CA LYS A 23 5.61 -6.05 24.18
C LYS A 23 5.17 -5.79 22.75
N SER A 24 6.11 -5.37 21.92
CA SER A 24 5.94 -5.33 20.48
C SER A 24 5.62 -6.75 20.02
N HIS A 25 4.36 -7.01 19.71
CA HIS A 25 3.94 -8.20 18.97
C HIS A 25 4.13 -7.97 17.46
N ALA A 26 5.25 -7.35 17.06
CA ALA A 26 5.71 -7.42 15.68
C ALA A 26 6.30 -8.82 15.44
N ALA A 27 5.47 -9.85 15.55
CA ALA A 27 5.75 -11.10 14.87
C ALA A 27 5.53 -10.82 13.39
N THR A 28 6.60 -10.51 12.69
CA THR A 28 6.64 -10.38 11.23
C THR A 28 6.43 -11.76 10.61
N MET A 29 5.28 -12.38 10.83
CA MET A 29 4.87 -13.55 10.06
C MET A 29 4.45 -13.02 8.70
N MET A 30 5.38 -13.09 7.73
CA MET A 30 5.04 -12.83 6.33
C MET A 30 3.83 -13.70 5.97
N PRO A 31 2.79 -13.12 5.34
CA PRO A 31 1.67 -13.91 4.86
C PRO A 31 2.16 -15.00 3.91
N PRO A 32 1.46 -16.15 3.82
CA PRO A 32 1.76 -17.18 2.83
C PRO A 32 1.84 -16.60 1.40
N ILE A 33 2.70 -17.14 0.55
CA ILE A 33 2.90 -16.64 -0.83
C ILE A 33 1.58 -16.57 -1.59
N LEU A 34 0.72 -17.59 -1.46
CA LEU A 34 -0.60 -17.61 -2.10
C LEU A 34 -1.45 -16.38 -1.73
N PHE A 35 -1.41 -15.95 -0.48
CA PHE A 35 -2.13 -14.75 -0.03
C PHE A 35 -1.52 -13.46 -0.57
N GLN A 36 -0.20 -13.43 -0.82
CA GLN A 36 0.45 -12.30 -1.46
C GLN A 36 0.11 -12.24 -2.95
N VAL A 37 0.10 -13.38 -3.64
CA VAL A 37 -0.28 -13.51 -5.05
C VAL A 37 -1.71 -13.01 -5.26
N GLU A 38 -2.65 -13.46 -4.43
CA GLU A 38 -4.05 -13.02 -4.44
C GLU A 38 -4.18 -11.50 -4.21
N GLN A 39 -3.44 -10.92 -3.26
CA GLN A 39 -3.49 -9.48 -3.04
C GLN A 39 -2.92 -8.70 -4.23
N VAL A 40 -1.83 -9.18 -4.83
CA VAL A 40 -1.20 -8.50 -5.97
C VAL A 40 -2.11 -8.54 -7.19
N SER A 41 -2.74 -9.68 -7.49
CA SER A 41 -3.68 -9.78 -8.61
C SER A 41 -4.92 -8.90 -8.40
N GLN A 42 -5.40 -8.80 -7.16
CA GLN A 42 -6.48 -7.89 -6.78
C GLN A 42 -6.08 -6.42 -6.96
N TRP A 43 -4.91 -5.99 -6.49
CA TRP A 43 -4.41 -4.62 -6.70
C TRP A 43 -4.11 -4.30 -8.16
N PHE A 44 -3.72 -5.30 -8.93
CA PHE A 44 -3.47 -5.15 -10.35
C PHE A 44 -4.76 -4.98 -11.17
N THR A 45 -5.91 -5.33 -10.61
CA THR A 45 -7.23 -5.21 -11.25
C THR A 45 -7.83 -3.83 -11.06
N GLY A 46 -8.38 -3.24 -12.12
CA GLY A 46 -9.06 -1.96 -12.06
C GLY A 46 -8.90 -1.09 -13.30
N LEU A 47 -9.34 0.16 -13.17
CA LEU A 47 -9.11 1.23 -14.14
C LEU A 47 -8.06 2.17 -13.58
N PHE A 48 -7.03 2.45 -14.37
CA PHE A 48 -5.92 3.30 -13.97
C PHE A 48 -5.67 4.36 -15.03
N ASP A 49 -5.19 5.52 -14.60
CA ASP A 49 -4.72 6.58 -15.48
C ASP A 49 -3.54 7.31 -14.86
N ASN A 50 -2.78 8.01 -15.69
CA ASN A 50 -1.66 8.82 -15.24
C ASN A 50 -1.94 10.33 -15.28
N THR A 51 -3.20 10.77 -15.18
CA THR A 51 -3.60 12.20 -15.32
C THR A 51 -2.80 13.12 -14.41
N LYS A 52 -2.53 12.70 -13.17
CA LYS A 52 -1.72 13.47 -12.23
C LYS A 52 -0.28 13.65 -12.72
N GLN A 53 0.31 12.60 -13.28
CA GLN A 53 1.67 12.64 -13.84
C GLN A 53 1.74 13.57 -15.05
N VAL A 54 0.71 13.59 -15.90
CA VAL A 54 0.61 14.49 -17.05
C VAL A 54 0.43 15.95 -16.60
N ALA A 55 -0.35 16.19 -15.54
CA ALA A 55 -0.50 17.51 -14.96
C ALA A 55 0.83 18.07 -14.43
N ASP A 56 1.66 17.22 -13.83
CA ASP A 56 2.99 17.60 -13.33
C ASP A 56 4.03 17.78 -14.46
N ASN A 57 3.93 17.01 -15.54
CA ASN A 57 4.80 17.13 -16.72
C ASN A 57 4.02 16.83 -18.04
N PRO A 58 3.62 17.87 -18.78
CA PRO A 58 2.85 17.72 -20.02
C PRO A 58 3.56 17.01 -21.18
N MET A 59 4.88 16.76 -21.09
CA MET A 59 5.61 15.97 -22.08
C MET A 59 5.35 14.46 -21.95
N ILE A 60 4.74 14.03 -20.84
CA ILE A 60 4.36 12.64 -20.62
C ILE A 60 3.02 12.36 -21.32
N PRO A 61 2.91 11.31 -22.15
CA PRO A 61 1.65 11.00 -22.79
C PRO A 61 0.61 10.52 -21.77
N GLN A 62 -0.64 10.96 -21.97
CA GLN A 62 -1.79 10.43 -21.26
C GLN A 62 -1.99 8.95 -21.65
N ILE A 63 -2.02 8.09 -20.65
CA ILE A 63 -2.26 6.65 -20.77
C ILE A 63 -3.36 6.29 -19.79
N THR A 64 -4.30 5.49 -20.26
CA THR A 64 -5.27 4.80 -19.41
C THR A 64 -5.05 3.31 -19.53
N MET A 65 -5.31 2.57 -18.45
CA MET A 65 -5.19 1.12 -18.39
C MET A 65 -6.48 0.52 -17.85
N SER A 66 -6.94 -0.55 -18.49
CA SER A 66 -8.03 -1.39 -18.01
C SER A 66 -7.49 -2.79 -17.77
N ASN A 67 -7.55 -3.21 -16.51
CA ASN A 67 -7.06 -4.50 -16.06
C ASN A 67 -8.23 -5.29 -15.47
N CYS A 68 -8.60 -6.41 -16.10
CA CYS A 68 -9.77 -7.18 -15.75
C CYS A 68 -9.41 -8.66 -15.55
N PRO A 69 -9.90 -9.33 -14.48
CA PRO A 69 -9.70 -10.76 -14.32
C PRO A 69 -10.41 -11.51 -15.44
N VAL A 70 -9.75 -12.51 -16.02
CA VAL A 70 -10.29 -13.35 -17.07
C VAL A 70 -10.07 -14.82 -16.75
N LYS A 71 -11.07 -15.64 -17.09
CA LYS A 71 -10.93 -17.09 -17.07
C LYS A 71 -10.58 -17.57 -18.46
N LEU A 72 -9.44 -18.25 -18.59
CA LEU A 72 -9.02 -18.86 -19.84
C LEU A 72 -9.69 -20.24 -19.96
N ILE A 73 -10.54 -20.43 -20.96
CA ILE A 73 -11.22 -21.70 -21.21
C ILE A 73 -10.23 -22.65 -21.89
N GLY A 74 -10.10 -23.87 -21.37
CA GLY A 74 -9.25 -24.92 -21.98
C GLY A 74 -7.75 -24.74 -21.74
N SER A 75 -7.35 -23.84 -20.84
CA SER A 75 -5.96 -23.74 -20.41
C SER A 75 -5.68 -24.76 -19.30
N ASP A 76 -4.63 -25.56 -19.44
CA ASP A 76 -4.07 -26.47 -18.43
C ASP A 76 -3.39 -25.71 -17.27
N LEU A 77 -3.81 -24.46 -17.02
CA LEU A 77 -3.27 -23.61 -15.98
C LEU A 77 -3.69 -24.17 -14.63
N MET A 78 -2.73 -24.19 -13.70
CA MET A 78 -2.92 -24.72 -12.35
C MET A 78 -4.14 -24.06 -11.68
N GLU A 79 -4.88 -24.82 -10.85
CA GLU A 79 -6.10 -24.37 -10.15
C GLU A 79 -5.96 -23.02 -9.42
N ASN A 80 -4.74 -22.59 -9.10
CA ASN A 80 -4.43 -21.37 -8.37
C ASN A 80 -3.83 -20.25 -9.25
N THR A 81 -3.94 -20.34 -10.58
CA THR A 81 -3.44 -19.29 -11.47
C THR A 81 -4.51 -18.24 -11.71
N GLU A 82 -4.27 -17.01 -11.26
CA GLU A 82 -5.13 -15.88 -11.58
C GLU A 82 -4.63 -15.20 -12.86
N THR A 83 -5.50 -14.98 -13.84
CA THR A 83 -5.13 -14.31 -15.08
C THR A 83 -5.87 -12.98 -15.22
N VAL A 84 -5.13 -11.92 -15.55
CA VAL A 84 -5.66 -10.58 -15.77
C VAL A 84 -5.38 -10.14 -17.21
N TYR A 85 -6.43 -9.77 -17.92
CA TYR A 85 -6.35 -9.05 -19.19
C TYR A 85 -5.99 -7.60 -18.91
N LEU A 86 -4.99 -7.08 -19.61
CA LEU A 86 -4.56 -5.70 -19.55
C LEU A 86 -4.67 -5.07 -20.93
N GLU A 87 -5.30 -3.90 -20.99
CA GLU A 87 -5.34 -3.02 -22.15
C GLU A 87 -4.83 -1.65 -21.76
N GLN A 88 -3.87 -1.12 -22.53
CA GLN A 88 -3.40 0.25 -22.41
C GLN A 88 -3.81 1.04 -23.64
N THR A 89 -4.38 2.22 -23.41
CA THR A 89 -4.84 3.12 -24.46
C THR A 89 -4.19 4.49 -24.34
N THR A 90 -3.95 5.14 -25.46
CA THR A 90 -3.52 6.54 -25.54
C THR A 90 -4.31 7.24 -26.64
N GLY A 91 -4.80 8.46 -26.38
CA GLY A 91 -5.68 9.17 -27.30
C GLY A 91 -6.97 8.41 -27.66
N GLY A 92 -7.44 7.50 -26.79
CA GLY A 92 -8.60 6.64 -27.04
C GLY A 92 -8.33 5.38 -27.88
N PHE A 93 -7.07 5.14 -28.30
CA PHE A 93 -6.70 3.97 -29.09
C PHE A 93 -5.86 2.98 -28.28
N PRO A 94 -6.17 1.67 -28.31
CA PRO A 94 -5.33 0.66 -27.68
C PRO A 94 -4.00 0.54 -28.41
N PHE A 95 -2.90 0.64 -27.67
CA PHE A 95 -1.55 0.46 -28.22
C PHE A 95 -0.85 -0.76 -27.61
N ARG A 96 -1.37 -1.31 -26.50
CA ARG A 96 -0.85 -2.53 -25.89
C ARG A 96 -1.96 -3.35 -25.25
N VAL A 97 -1.97 -4.64 -25.55
CA VAL A 97 -2.85 -5.65 -24.94
C VAL A 97 -2.01 -6.83 -24.47
N ARG A 98 -2.23 -7.31 -23.24
CA ARG A 98 -1.48 -8.42 -22.63
C ARG A 98 -2.37 -9.26 -21.72
N LEU A 99 -1.96 -10.50 -21.49
CA LEU A 99 -2.46 -11.36 -20.42
C LEU A 99 -1.34 -11.53 -19.39
N TYR A 100 -1.63 -11.26 -18.12
CA TYR A 100 -0.71 -11.47 -17.00
C TYR A 100 -1.25 -12.61 -16.14
N SER A 101 -0.41 -13.59 -15.84
CA SER A 101 -0.76 -14.71 -14.95
C SER A 101 0.01 -14.60 -13.64
N PHE A 102 -0.68 -14.77 -12.53
CA PHE A 102 -0.19 -14.72 -11.16
C PHE A 102 -0.29 -16.13 -10.55
N PHE A 103 0.82 -16.66 -10.04
CA PHE A 103 0.94 -18.02 -9.51
C PHE A 103 2.09 -18.12 -8.49
#